data_AF-A0A661YVD2-F1
#
_entry.id   AF-A0A661YVD2-F1
#
_cell.length_a   1.000
_cell.length_b   1.000
_cell.length_c   1.000
_cell.angle_alpha   90.00
_cell.angle_beta   90.00
_cell.angle_gamma   90.00
#
_symmetry.space_group_name_H-M   'P 1'
#
loop_
_entity.id
_entity.type
_entity.pdbx_description
1 polymer ?
#
loop_
_entity_poly.entity_id
_entity_poly.type
_entity_poly.pdbx_seq_one_letter_code
_entity_poly.pdbx_strand_id
1 'polypeptide(L)' 'KSIRFFVGYSGWSANQLDEELKTDSWLVSKVNHNKLISYKVENMWANVLKDLGGDYALWANFPLDPSFN' A
#
# COMPACT_ATOMS: atom_id res chain seq x y z
N LYS A 1 -16.92 -13.56 -10.08
CA LYS A 1 -15.80 -13.82 -9.13
C LYS A 1 -14.51 -13.53 -9.87
N SER A 2 -13.62 -12.71 -9.30
CA SER A 2 -12.33 -12.35 -9.90
C SER A 2 -11.20 -13.04 -9.13
N ILE A 3 -10.18 -13.53 -9.83
CA ILE A 3 -9.04 -14.25 -9.24
C ILE A 3 -7.77 -13.50 -9.64
N ARG A 4 -6.83 -13.35 -8.70
CA ARG A 4 -5.50 -12.78 -8.94
C ARG A 4 -4.45 -13.74 -8.41
N PHE A 5 -3.43 -14.00 -9.23
CA PHE A 5 -2.29 -14.83 -8.87
C PHE A 5 -1.14 -13.93 -8.41
N PHE A 6 -0.43 -14.37 -7.37
CA PHE A 6 0.77 -13.73 -6.85
C PHE A 6 1.86 -14.81 -6.78
N VAL A 7 3.10 -14.42 -7.09
CA VAL A 7 4.26 -15.31 -7.02
C VAL A 7 5.25 -14.71 -6.04
N GLY A 8 5.60 -15.46 -5.00
CA GLY A 8 6.41 -14.99 -3.88
C GLY A 8 5.57 -14.33 -2.78
N TYR A 9 6.24 -13.95 -1.70
CA TYR A 9 5.66 -13.27 -0.56
C TYR A 9 6.69 -12.33 0.07
N SER A 10 6.19 -11.27 0.70
CA SER A 10 7.01 -10.45 1.59
C SER A 10 7.09 -11.13 2.95
N GLY A 11 8.30 -11.24 3.50
CA GLY A 11 8.55 -11.84 4.81
C GLY A 11 9.38 -10.91 5.67
N TRP A 12 9.11 -10.93 6.97
CA TRP A 12 9.85 -10.19 7.97
C TRP A 12 10.56 -11.16 8.92
N SER A 13 11.78 -10.81 9.31
CA SER A 13 12.49 -11.50 10.40
C SER A 13 11.84 -11.17 11.74
N ALA A 14 12.19 -11.91 12.79
CA ALA A 14 11.68 -11.64 14.14
C ALA A 14 11.91 -10.16 14.52
N ASN A 15 10.85 -9.49 15.00
CA ASN A 15 10.78 -8.08 15.40
C ASN A 15 11.01 -7.03 14.30
N GLN A 16 11.34 -7.42 13.06
CA GLN A 16 11.65 -6.48 12.00
C GLN A 16 10.45 -5.58 11.66
N LEU A 17 9.26 -6.16 11.50
CA LEU A 17 8.06 -5.37 11.21
C LEU A 17 7.73 -4.38 12.33
N ASP A 18 7.88 -4.80 13.60
CA ASP A 18 7.65 -3.94 14.76
C ASP A 18 8.63 -2.77 14.82
N GLU A 19 9.89 -2.98 14.42
CA GLU A 19 10.90 -1.93 14.31
C GLU A 19 10.57 -0.97 13.15
N GLU A 20 10.21 -1.50 11.98
CA GLU A 20 9.85 -0.69 10.81
C GLU A 20 8.59 0.16 11.05
N LEU A 21 7.65 -0.34 11.85
CA LEU A 21 6.47 0.43 12.27
C LEU A 21 6.82 1.55 13.25
N LYS A 22 7.85 1.38 14.09
CA LYS A 22 8.33 2.44 15.01
C LYS A 22 9.08 3.55 14.27
N THR A 23 9.67 3.25 13.10
CA THR A 23 10.38 4.22 12.26
C THR A 23 9.50 4.83 11.17
N ASP A 24 8.17 4.75 11.32
CA ASP A 24 7.17 5.26 10.35
C ASP A 24 7.42 4.81 8.90
N SER A 25 8.04 3.63 8.73
CA SER A 25 8.42 3.11 7.41
C SER A 25 7.26 2.40 6.70
N TRP A 26 6.20 2.06 7.43
CA TRP A 26 4.98 1.47 6.88
C TRP A 26 3.73 2.20 7.35
N LEU A 27 2.80 2.38 6.41
CA LEU A 27 1.45 2.83 6.68
C LEU A 27 0.50 1.64 6.72
N VAL A 28 -0.13 1.41 7.89
CA VAL A 28 -1.05 0.29 8.08
C VAL A 28 -2.48 0.73 7.83
N SER A 29 -3.19 -0.01 6.97
CA SER A 29 -4.58 0.27 6.61
C SER A 29 -5.45 -0.97 6.62
N LYS A 30 -6.74 -0.79 6.93
CA LYS A 30 -7.75 -1.82 6.71
C LYS A 30 -8.21 -1.78 5.25
N VAL A 31 -7.89 -2.81 4.48
CA VAL A 31 -8.30 -2.91 3.08
C VAL A 31 -9.51 -3.83 2.92
N ASN A 32 -10.46 -3.42 2.07
CA ASN A 32 -11.57 -4.29 1.66
C ASN A 32 -11.11 -5.27 0.57
N HIS A 33 -11.22 -6.57 0.86
CA HIS A 33 -10.80 -7.66 -0.04
C HIS A 33 -11.42 -7.56 -1.45
N ASN A 34 -12.68 -7.15 -1.57
CA ASN A 34 -13.34 -7.00 -2.87
C ASN A 34 -12.70 -5.88 -3.70
N LYS A 35 -12.29 -4.78 -3.03
CA LYS A 35 -11.61 -3.65 -3.67
C LYS A 35 -10.21 -4.06 -4.14
N LEU A 36 -9.43 -4.72 -3.27
CA LEU A 36 -8.06 -5.17 -3.57
C LEU A 36 -7.99 -6.01 -4.84
N ILE A 37 -8.91 -6.96 -5.01
CA ILE A 37 -8.95 -7.85 -6.17
C ILE A 37 -9.43 -7.09 -7.42
N SER A 38 -10.36 -6.14 -7.27
CA SER A 38 -10.94 -5.38 -8.38
C SER A 38 -10.04 -4.29 -8.97
N TYR A 39 -9.13 -3.71 -8.19
CA TYR A 39 -8.32 -2.59 -8.63
C TYR A 39 -7.33 -2.98 -9.73
N LYS A 40 -7.25 -2.19 -10.80
CA LYS A 40 -6.13 -2.28 -11.74
C LYS A 40 -4.83 -2.06 -10.96
N VAL A 41 -3.81 -2.86 -11.24
CA VAL A 41 -2.52 -2.85 -10.52
C VAL A 41 -1.91 -1.44 -10.56
N GLU A 42 -1.93 -0.80 -11.73
CA GLU A 42 -1.41 0.57 -11.95
C GLU A 42 -2.01 1.59 -10.97
N ASN A 43 -3.28 1.43 -10.62
CA ASN A 43 -4.03 2.38 -9.79
C ASN A 43 -4.20 1.91 -8.34
N MET A 44 -3.68 0.72 -8.00
CA MET A 44 -3.93 0.09 -6.71
C MET A 44 -3.39 0.96 -5.56
N TRP A 45 -2.16 1.46 -5.70
CA TRP A 45 -1.53 2.33 -4.68
C TRP A 45 -2.32 3.62 -4.45
N ALA A 46 -2.62 4.36 -5.53
CA ALA A 46 -3.39 5.59 -5.45
C ALA A 46 -4.79 5.37 -4.86
N ASN A 47 -5.45 4.26 -5.20
CA ASN A 47 -6.77 3.94 -4.66
C ASN A 47 -6.71 3.58 -3.17
N VAL A 48 -5.69 2.84 -2.73
CA VAL A 48 -5.50 2.50 -1.31
C VAL A 48 -5.22 3.75 -0.47
N LEU A 49 -4.37 4.66 -0.97
CA LEU A 49 -4.10 5.94 -0.30
C LEU A 49 -5.36 6.83 -0.20
N LYS A 50 -6.16 6.89 -1.28
CA LYS A 50 -7.45 7.60 -1.27
C LYS A 50 -8.43 7.00 -0.26
N ASP A 51 -8.50 5.67 -0.17
CA ASP A 51 -9.35 4.96 0.78
C ASP A 51 -8.91 5.18 2.24
N LEU A 52 -7.61 5.42 2.47
CA LEU A 52 -7.07 5.74 3.79
C LEU A 52 -7.53 7.12 4.28
N GLY A 53 -7.82 8.03 3.35
CA GLY A 53 -8.34 9.36 3.62
C GLY A 53 -7.33 10.28 4.31
N GLY A 54 -7.81 11.45 4.76
CA GLY A 54 -6.97 12.45 5.42
C GLY A 54 -5.83 12.97 4.53
N ASP A 55 -4.70 13.29 5.17
CA ASP A 55 -3.52 13.84 4.49
C ASP A 55 -2.86 12.83 3.52
N TYR A 56 -3.10 11.53 3.70
CA TYR A 56 -2.60 10.47 2.83
C TYR A 56 -3.26 10.44 1.45
N ALA A 57 -4.47 10.98 1.31
CA ALA A 57 -5.13 11.12 0.01
C ALA A 57 -4.40 12.12 -0.90
N LEU A 58 -3.68 13.09 -0.32
CA LEU A 58 -2.81 14.01 -1.07
C LEU A 58 -1.58 13.28 -1.62
N TRP A 59 -1.06 12.28 -0.86
CA TRP A 59 0.07 11.44 -1.28
C TRP A 59 -0.23 10.58 -2.50
N ALA A 60 -1.50 10.31 -2.79
CA ALA A 60 -1.91 9.58 -3.99
C ALA A 60 -1.52 10.28 -5.30
N ASN A 61 -1.24 11.59 -5.24
CA ASN A 61 -0.84 12.40 -6.40
C ASN A 61 0.68 12.68 -6.43
N PHE A 62 1.44 12.23 -5.43
CA PHE A 62 2.89 12.42 -5.45
C PHE A 62 3.52 11.47 -6.49
N PRO A 63 4.50 11.94 -7.27
CA PRO A 63 5.18 11.11 -8.25
C PRO A 63 5.86 9.93 -7.56
N LEU A 64 5.83 8.76 -8.21
CA LEU A 64 6.45 7.51 -7.73
C LEU A 64 7.98 7.59 -7.62
N ASP A 65 8.60 8.63 -8.18
CA ASP A 65 10.04 8.80 -8.25
C ASP A 65 10.48 9.89 -7.26
N PRO A 66 11.30 9.54 -6.24
CA PRO A 66 11.86 10.49 -5.29
C PRO A 66 12.71 11.59 -5.92
N SER A 67 13.17 11.43 -7.17
CA SER A 67 13.98 12.43 -7.90
C SER A 67 13.22 13.66 -8.38
N PHE A 68 11.89 13.71 -8.19
CA PHE A 68 11.05 14.86 -8.55
C PHE A 68 10.67 15.77 -7.35
N ASN A 69 11.36 15.66 -6.21
CA ASN A 69 11.24 16.59 -5.08
C ASN A 69 12.51 17.41 -4.87
#